data_AF-A0A920KCE7-F1
#
_entry.id   AF-A0A920KCE7-F1
#
_cell.length_a   1.000
_cell.length_b   1.000
_cell.length_c   1.000
_cell.angle_alpha   90.00
_cell.angle_beta   90.00
_cell.angle_gamma   90.00
#
_symmetry.space_group_name_H-M   'P 1'
#
loop_
_entity.id
_entity.type
_entity.pdbx_description
1 polymer ?
#
loop_
_entity_poly.entity_id
_entity_poly.type
_entity_poly.pdbx_seq_one_letter_code
_entity_poly.pdbx_strand_id
1 'polypeptide(L)'
;MNLVFNLNKFSNKILLSSFIILVFYMLFLTVPDYEFNNINNNNSKIDRFYFVISNHIGIHNGTIQPTSFRAKILTLCQMIISYSILII
;
A
#
# COMPACT_ATOMS: atom_id res chain seq x y z
N MET A 1 1.64 -17.61 -23.35
CA MET A 1 1.74 -18.24 -22.02
C MET A 1 0.75 -17.54 -21.11
N ASN A 2 -0.37 -18.19 -20.74
CA ASN A 2 -1.36 -17.59 -19.85
C ASN A 2 -0.94 -17.81 -18.40
N LEU A 3 -0.57 -16.73 -17.72
CA LEU A 3 -0.37 -16.75 -16.27
C LEU A 3 -1.75 -16.73 -15.60
N VAL A 4 -2.26 -17.93 -15.28
CA VAL A 4 -3.48 -18.06 -14.48
C VAL A 4 -3.07 -18.08 -13.01
N PHE A 5 -3.27 -16.96 -12.32
CA PHE A 5 -3.06 -16.89 -10.88
C PHE A 5 -4.23 -17.59 -10.16
N ASN A 6 -3.99 -18.82 -9.70
CA ASN A 6 -4.92 -19.47 -8.80
C ASN A 6 -4.80 -18.85 -7.41
N LEU A 7 -5.81 -18.07 -7.00
CA LEU A 7 -5.83 -17.37 -5.71
C LEU A 7 -5.88 -18.32 -4.52
N ASN A 8 -6.32 -19.57 -4.68
CA ASN A 8 -6.34 -20.54 -3.56
C ASN A 8 -4.93 -20.95 -3.10
N LYS A 9 -3.91 -20.76 -3.93
CA LYS A 9 -2.53 -21.09 -3.55
C LYS A 9 -1.90 -19.94 -2.77
N PHE A 10 -1.48 -20.22 -1.55
CA PHE A 10 -0.80 -19.26 -0.67
C PHE A 10 0.41 -18.57 -1.34
N SER A 11 1.21 -19.31 -2.10
CA SER A 11 2.35 -18.74 -2.84
C SER A 11 1.94 -17.64 -3.82
N ASN A 12 0.80 -17.80 -4.50
CA ASN A 12 0.29 -16.81 -5.45
C ASN A 12 -0.24 -15.57 -4.71
N LYS A 13 -0.89 -15.75 -3.55
CA LYS A 13 -1.35 -14.63 -2.71
C LYS A 13 -0.19 -13.77 -2.22
N ILE A 14 0.92 -14.38 -1.80
CA ILE A 14 2.13 -13.65 -1.41
C ILE A 14 2.70 -12.88 -2.59
N LEU A 15 2.82 -13.53 -3.75
CA LEU A 15 3.42 -12.91 -4.93
C LEU A 15 2.59 -11.72 -5.43
N LEU A 16 1.27 -11.87 -5.48
CA LEU A 16 0.32 -10.78 -5.77
C LEU A 16 0.37 -9.67 -4.71
N SER A 17 0.42 -10.03 -3.43
CA SER A 17 0.53 -9.05 -2.33
C SER A 17 1.80 -8.23 -2.43
N SER A 18 2.95 -8.87 -2.70
CA SER A 18 4.23 -8.18 -2.91
C SER A 18 4.17 -7.24 -4.10
N PHE A 19 3.55 -7.67 -5.21
CA PHE A 19 3.35 -6.83 -6.39
C PHE A 19 2.50 -5.58 -6.07
N ILE A 20 1.40 -5.74 -5.34
CA ILE A 20 0.51 -4.63 -4.95
C ILE A 20 1.24 -3.64 -4.05
N ILE A 21 1.99 -4.13 -3.06
CA ILE A 21 2.80 -3.28 -2.19
C ILE A 21 3.78 -2.45 -3.02
N LEU A 22 4.45 -3.04 -4.02
CA LEU A 22 5.37 -2.32 -4.89
C LEU A 22 4.65 -1.26 -5.75
N VAL A 23 3.52 -1.61 -6.36
CA VAL A 23 2.75 -0.67 -7.20
C VAL A 23 2.25 0.50 -6.38
N PHE A 24 1.63 0.24 -5.23
CA PHE A 24 1.12 1.30 -4.36
C PHE A 24 2.25 2.12 -3.76
N TYR A 25 3.37 1.52 -3.38
CA TYR A 25 4.55 2.27 -2.95
C TYR A 25 5.01 3.27 -4.00
N MET A 26 5.12 2.86 -5.27
CA MET A 26 5.46 3.77 -6.36
C MET A 26 4.43 4.88 -6.55
N LEU A 27 3.13 4.55 -6.49
CA LEU A 27 2.07 5.56 -6.57
C LEU A 27 2.14 6.55 -5.40
N PHE A 28 2.36 6.06 -4.19
CA PHE A 28 2.49 6.92 -3.03
C PHE A 28 3.71 7.82 -3.15
N LEU A 29 4.85 7.37 -3.66
CA LEU A 29 6.01 8.26 -3.89
C LEU A 29 5.71 9.45 -4.84
N THR A 30 4.69 9.35 -5.70
CA THR A 30 4.28 10.49 -6.56
C THR A 30 3.49 11.56 -5.82
N VAL A 31 2.90 11.22 -4.67
CA VAL A 31 2.13 12.16 -3.84
C VAL A 31 3.11 12.98 -2.99
N PRO A 32 3.02 14.31 -2.92
CA PRO A 32 3.99 15.13 -2.18
C PRO A 32 3.91 14.95 -0.65
N ASP A 33 5.04 15.17 0.04
CA ASP A 33 5.21 14.87 1.49
C ASP A 33 4.27 15.66 2.42
N TYR A 34 3.87 16.87 2.03
CA TYR A 34 2.91 17.67 2.80
C TYR A 34 1.52 17.02 2.88
N GLU A 35 1.15 16.17 1.91
CA GLU A 35 -0.12 15.43 1.93
C GLU A 35 -0.13 14.24 2.89
N PHE A 36 1.02 13.93 3.50
CA PHE A 36 1.17 12.94 4.56
C PHE A 36 1.54 13.54 5.90
N ASN A 37 1.42 14.88 6.03
CA ASN A 37 1.85 15.63 7.21
C ASN A 37 3.34 15.40 7.57
N ASN A 38 4.17 15.04 6.58
CA ASN A 38 5.55 14.57 6.78
C ASN A 38 6.60 15.61 6.30
N ILE A 39 6.37 16.90 6.58
CA ILE A 39 7.08 18.03 5.96
C ILE A 39 8.55 18.13 6.42
N ASN A 40 8.90 17.59 7.59
CA ASN A 40 10.22 17.78 8.22
C ASN A 40 11.02 16.48 8.41
N ASN A 41 10.61 15.36 7.82
CA ASN A 41 11.24 14.08 8.10
C ASN A 41 12.16 13.62 6.95
N ASN A 42 13.42 13.39 7.27
CA ASN A 42 14.43 12.97 6.29
C ASN A 42 14.19 11.54 5.73
N ASN A 43 13.34 10.74 6.41
CA ASN A 43 13.05 9.36 6.04
C ASN A 43 11.70 9.16 5.33
N SER A 44 11.16 10.20 4.68
CA SER A 44 9.81 10.19 4.11
C SER A 44 9.51 9.02 3.16
N LYS A 45 10.51 8.55 2.40
CA LYS A 45 10.37 7.38 1.50
C LYS A 45 10.19 6.06 2.27
N ILE A 46 10.96 5.87 3.33
CA ILE A 46 10.90 4.65 4.15
C ILE A 46 9.58 4.63 4.94
N ASP A 47 9.16 5.78 5.47
CA ASP A 47 7.87 5.90 6.16
C ASP A 47 6.71 5.53 5.24
N ARG A 48 6.76 5.97 3.97
CA ARG A 48 5.77 5.59 2.95
C ARG A 48 5.77 4.10 2.67
N PHE A 49 6.93 3.47 2.61
CA PHE A 49 7.01 2.02 2.42
C PHE A 49 6.36 1.27 3.59
N TYR A 50 6.67 1.67 4.83
CA TYR A 50 6.05 1.09 6.02
C TYR A 50 4.56 1.32 6.08
N PHE A 51 4.09 2.52 5.72
CA PHE A 51 2.68 2.84 5.62
C PHE A 51 1.97 1.92 4.62
N VAL A 52 2.55 1.69 3.44
CA VAL A 52 1.96 0.80 2.44
C VAL A 52 1.87 -0.62 2.97
N ILE A 53 2.93 -1.15 3.60
CA ILE A 53 2.89 -2.49 4.19
C ILE A 53 1.81 -2.59 5.28
N SER A 54 1.79 -1.62 6.20
CA SER A 54 0.88 -1.63 7.33
C SER A 54 -0.57 -1.57 6.84
N ASN A 55 -0.83 -0.69 5.87
CA ASN A 55 -2.14 -0.52 5.24
C ASN A 55 -2.57 -1.75 4.40
N HIS A 56 -1.62 -2.48 3.79
CA HIS A 56 -1.89 -3.73 3.06
C HIS A 56 -2.34 -4.85 4.01
N ILE A 57 -1.75 -4.93 5.20
CA ILE A 57 -2.06 -5.97 6.20
C ILE A 57 -3.26 -5.56 7.07
N GLY A 58 -3.66 -4.29 7.04
CA GLY A 58 -4.74 -3.74 7.88
C GLY A 58 -4.29 -3.34 9.29
N ILE A 59 -2.98 -3.18 9.51
CA ILE A 59 -2.40 -2.72 10.77
C ILE A 59 -2.11 -1.22 10.61
N HIS A 60 -2.71 -0.38 11.45
CA HIS A 60 -2.42 1.05 11.40
C HIS A 60 -1.21 1.36 12.29
N ASN A 61 -0.09 1.77 11.68
CA ASN A 61 1.15 2.04 12.41
C ASN A 61 1.32 3.50 12.88
N GLY A 62 0.33 4.38 12.64
CA GLY A 62 0.26 5.73 13.23
C GLY A 62 1.36 6.74 12.86
N THR A 63 2.41 6.34 12.13
CA THR A 63 3.58 7.20 11.86
C THR A 63 3.32 8.27 10.82
N ILE A 64 2.55 7.96 9.77
CA ILE A 64 2.12 8.92 8.75
C ILE A 64 0.66 8.66 8.38
N GLN A 65 -0.06 9.73 8.07
CA GLN A 65 -1.48 9.64 7.71
C GLN A 65 -1.79 10.55 6.51
N PRO A 66 -2.51 10.05 5.49
CA PRO A 66 -2.91 10.85 4.36
C PRO A 66 -3.87 11.95 4.81
N THR A 67 -3.53 13.21 4.55
CA THR A 67 -4.36 14.37 4.85
C THR A 67 -5.23 14.76 3.66
N SER A 68 -4.67 14.67 2.44
CA SER A 68 -5.36 15.03 1.21
C SER A 68 -6.43 14.01 0.82
N PHE A 69 -7.50 14.49 0.17
CA PHE A 69 -8.59 13.64 -0.31
C PHE A 69 -8.08 12.59 -1.33
N ARG A 70 -7.14 12.97 -2.19
CA ARG A 70 -6.54 12.07 -3.18
C ARG A 70 -5.75 10.96 -2.53
N ALA A 71 -4.89 11.29 -1.56
CA ALA A 71 -4.12 10.29 -0.82
C ALA A 71 -5.03 9.33 -0.05
N LYS A 72 -6.12 9.83 0.56
CA LYS A 72 -7.13 8.99 1.24
C LYS A 72 -7.83 8.02 0.30
N ILE A 73 -8.23 8.46 -0.90
CA ILE A 73 -8.82 7.56 -1.90
C ILE A 73 -7.82 6.49 -2.32
N LEU A 74 -6.56 6.85 -2.55
CA LEU A 74 -5.52 5.91 -2.92
C LEU A 74 -5.30 4.85 -1.82
N THR A 75 -5.29 5.28 -0.56
CA THR A 75 -5.22 4.40 0.62
C THR A 75 -6.41 3.43 0.68
N LEU A 76 -7.64 3.91 0.45
CA LEU A 76 -8.84 3.06 0.40
C LEU A 76 -8.77 2.05 -0.75
N CYS A 77 -8.33 2.49 -1.93
CA CYS A 77 -8.17 1.62 -3.09
C CYS A 77 -7.17 0.49 -2.79
N GLN A 78 -6.05 0.82 -2.16
CA GLN A 78 -5.08 -0.19 -1.70
C GLN A 78 -5.76 -1.21 -0.78
N MET A 79 -6.44 -0.75 0.27
CA MET A 79 -7.08 -1.65 1.25
C MET A 79 -8.07 -2.61 0.61
N ILE A 80 -8.93 -2.12 -0.30
CA ILE A 80 -9.92 -2.96 -1.00
C ILE A 80 -9.24 -4.07 -1.80
N ILE A 81 -8.17 -3.73 -2.54
CA ILE A 81 -7.44 -4.70 -3.36
C ILE A 81 -6.69 -5.70 -2.46
N SER A 82 -6.02 -5.22 -1.41
CA SER A 82 -5.29 -6.06 -0.45
C SER A 82 -6.21 -7.08 0.22
N TYR A 83 -7.37 -6.65 0.73
CA TYR A 83 -8.33 -7.54 1.35
C TYR A 83 -8.94 -8.53 0.37
N SER A 84 -9.18 -8.14 -0.87
CA SER A 84 -9.68 -9.04 -1.91
C SER A 84 -8.73 -10.22 -2.16
N ILE A 85 -7.42 -10.04 -1.98
CA ILE A 85 -6.42 -11.10 -2.21
C ILE A 85 -6.10 -11.90 -0.95
N LEU A 86 -6.26 -11.30 0.23
CA LEU A 86 -6.02 -12.00 1.50
C LEU A 86 -7.22 -12.88 1.89
N ILE A 87 -8.45 -12.42 1.64
CA ILE A 87 -9.69 -13.12 2.05
C ILE A 87 -10.03 -14.27 1.10
N ILE A 88 -9.91 -14.07 -0.22
CA ILE A 88 -10.12 -15.10 -1.25
C ILE A 88 -8.88 -15.98 -1.29
#